data_AF-A0A317WSD8-F1
#
_entry.id   AF-A0A317WSD8-F1
#
_cell.length_a   1.000
_cell.length_b   1.000
_cell.length_c   1.000
_cell.angle_alpha   90.00
_cell.angle_beta   90.00
_cell.angle_gamma   90.00
#
_symmetry.space_group_name_H-M   'P 1'
#
loop_
_entity.id
_entity.type
_entity.pdbx_description
1 polymer ?
#
loop_
_entity_poly.entity_id
_entity_poly.type
_entity_poly.pdbx_seq_one_letter_code
_entity_poly.pdbx_strand_id
1 'polypeptide(L)'
;MRLSLVPLSIILGVAVSTTSASCLDQISANTMGVFSGVPLTFASGYLNGSACAYHCDALELCNAWLYSVAGGECQLYKQKALSTFKSQKFMYGICGGHTPKIASSSAAPVHSASSSMVSNAPIATPSALGAHGAVLN
;
A
#
# COMPACT_ATOMS: atom_id res chain seq x y z
N MET A 1 55.26 4.17 -48.39
CA MET A 1 54.05 3.34 -48.25
C MET A 1 53.68 3.27 -46.78
N ARG A 2 52.50 3.77 -46.42
CA ARG A 2 51.93 3.69 -45.06
C ARG A 2 51.02 2.46 -45.00
N LEU A 3 51.14 1.64 -43.96
CA LEU A 3 50.09 0.69 -43.59
C LEU A 3 49.91 0.79 -42.07
N SER A 4 48.98 1.65 -41.64
CA SER A 4 48.54 1.73 -40.25
C SER A 4 47.35 0.79 -40.08
N LEU A 5 47.56 -0.33 -39.39
CA LEU A 5 46.50 -1.23 -38.95
C LEU A 5 45.79 -0.59 -37.75
N VAL A 6 44.58 -0.08 -37.97
CA VAL A 6 43.68 0.37 -36.90
C VAL A 6 42.93 -0.87 -36.39
N PRO A 7 43.09 -1.28 -35.12
CA PRO A 7 42.27 -2.33 -34.56
C PRO A 7 40.84 -1.83 -34.41
N LEU A 8 39.91 -2.49 -35.09
CA LEU A 8 38.47 -2.26 -34.97
C LEU A 8 38.00 -2.78 -33.60
N SER A 9 37.97 -1.90 -32.59
CA SER A 9 37.41 -2.25 -31.29
C SER A 9 35.89 -2.37 -31.40
N ILE A 10 35.40 -3.60 -31.46
CA ILE A 10 33.96 -3.91 -31.37
C ILE A 10 33.52 -3.63 -29.94
N ILE A 11 32.81 -2.51 -29.73
CA ILE A 11 32.20 -2.20 -28.43
C ILE A 11 31.00 -3.14 -28.27
N LEU A 12 31.17 -4.19 -27.45
CA LEU A 12 30.09 -5.08 -27.05
C LEU A 12 29.15 -4.30 -26.11
N GLY A 13 28.14 -3.64 -26.68
CA GLY A 13 27.08 -3.00 -25.92
C GLY A 13 26.25 -4.07 -25.22
N VAL A 14 26.49 -4.27 -23.92
CA VAL A 14 25.56 -5.03 -23.07
C VAL A 14 24.26 -4.23 -23.00
N ALA A 15 23.23 -4.70 -23.70
CA ALA A 15 21.87 -4.26 -23.45
C ALA A 15 21.50 -4.71 -22.04
N VAL A 16 21.68 -3.83 -21.06
CA VAL A 16 21.15 -4.03 -19.72
C VAL A 16 19.64 -3.86 -19.85
N SER A 17 18.93 -4.98 -19.98
CA SER A 17 17.49 -5.02 -19.73
C SER A 17 17.31 -4.68 -18.25
N THR A 18 17.21 -3.40 -17.91
CA THR A 18 16.66 -2.98 -16.63
C THR A 18 15.19 -3.37 -16.64
N THR A 19 14.89 -4.62 -16.30
CA THR A 19 13.59 -4.97 -15.74
C THR A 19 13.48 -4.15 -14.47
N SER A 20 12.87 -2.98 -14.57
CA SER A 20 12.45 -2.19 -13.43
C SER A 20 11.58 -3.10 -12.59
N ALA A 21 12.09 -3.58 -11.45
CA ALA A 21 11.30 -4.35 -10.51
C ALA A 21 10.09 -3.48 -10.16
N SER A 22 8.91 -4.01 -10.44
CA SER A 22 7.63 -3.34 -10.27
C SER A 22 7.40 -2.86 -8.83
N CYS A 23 8.10 -3.47 -7.88
CA CYS A 23 8.11 -3.15 -6.46
C CYS A 23 9.03 -1.98 -6.06
N LEU A 24 9.85 -1.45 -6.97
CA LEU A 24 10.75 -0.32 -6.70
C LEU A 24 10.16 1.05 -7.06
N ASP A 25 9.08 1.08 -7.83
CA ASP A 25 8.47 2.31 -8.32
C ASP A 25 7.77 3.11 -7.21
N GLN A 26 7.13 2.40 -6.27
CA GLN A 26 6.34 3.01 -5.21
C GLN A 26 6.86 2.67 -3.84
N ILE A 27 7.94 3.36 -3.44
CA ILE A 27 8.55 3.24 -2.11
C ILE A 27 8.27 4.49 -1.28
N SER A 28 7.71 4.29 -0.10
CA SER A 28 7.57 5.30 0.93
C SER A 28 8.57 5.05 2.05
N ALA A 29 9.61 5.87 2.11
CA ALA A 29 10.52 5.89 3.25
C ALA A 29 9.81 6.41 4.51
N ASN A 30 10.34 6.03 5.68
CA ASN A 30 9.85 6.46 7.00
C ASN A 30 8.34 6.26 7.14
N THR A 31 7.83 5.13 6.68
CA THR A 31 6.40 4.85 6.57
C THR A 31 6.13 3.40 7.00
N MET A 32 5.12 3.24 7.86
CA MET A 32 4.60 1.93 8.27
C MET A 32 3.23 1.69 7.63
N GLY A 33 3.00 0.46 7.17
CA GLY A 33 1.70 0.00 6.67
C GLY A 33 0.96 -0.83 7.71
N VAL A 34 -0.36 -0.64 7.81
CA VAL A 34 -1.27 -1.48 8.59
C VAL A 34 -2.01 -2.39 7.63
N PHE A 35 -1.95 -3.71 7.85
CA PHE A 35 -2.50 -4.71 6.94
C PHE A 35 -3.65 -5.47 7.62
N SER A 36 -4.61 -5.94 6.82
CA SER A 36 -5.78 -6.70 7.30
C SER A 36 -5.52 -8.19 7.51
N GLY A 37 -4.26 -8.64 7.48
CA GLY A 37 -3.92 -10.06 7.51
C GLY A 37 -2.44 -10.31 7.75
N VAL A 38 -2.09 -11.59 7.79
CA VAL A 38 -0.71 -12.04 8.04
C VAL A 38 0.16 -11.89 6.79
N PRO A 39 1.48 -11.65 6.97
CA PRO A 39 2.43 -11.71 5.87
C PRO A 39 2.44 -13.07 5.17
N LEU A 40 2.71 -13.06 3.87
CA LEU A 40 3.07 -14.22 3.04
C LEU A 40 4.27 -14.95 3.61
N THR A 41 5.27 -14.17 4.00
CA THR A 41 6.53 -14.65 4.56
C THR A 41 7.17 -13.53 5.37
N PHE A 42 7.99 -13.96 6.32
CA PHE A 42 8.89 -13.12 7.08
C PHE A 42 10.30 -13.54 6.72
N ALA A 43 11.12 -12.59 6.30
CA ALA A 43 12.49 -12.87 5.94
C ALA A 43 13.41 -11.82 6.59
N SER A 44 14.46 -12.26 7.26
CA SER A 44 15.42 -11.40 7.97
C SER A 44 16.76 -11.33 7.24
N GLY A 45 17.61 -10.39 7.64
CA GLY A 45 18.95 -10.22 7.05
C GLY A 45 18.98 -9.35 5.78
N TYR A 46 17.91 -8.60 5.49
CA TYR A 46 17.89 -7.68 4.36
C TYR A 46 18.60 -6.37 4.70
N LEU A 47 19.51 -5.95 3.82
CA LEU A 47 20.33 -4.76 4.01
C LEU A 47 19.54 -3.45 3.92
N ASN A 48 18.43 -3.43 3.15
CA ASN A 48 17.60 -2.26 2.94
C ASN A 48 16.23 -2.63 2.36
N GLY A 49 15.34 -1.63 2.27
CA GLY A 49 14.01 -1.78 1.67
C GLY A 49 14.03 -2.21 0.21
N SER A 50 15.02 -1.80 -0.59
CA SER A 50 15.12 -2.23 -2.00
C SER A 50 15.39 -3.72 -2.14
N ALA A 51 16.21 -4.31 -1.27
CA ALA A 51 16.42 -5.76 -1.22
C ALA A 51 15.14 -6.50 -0.84
N CYS A 52 14.34 -5.93 0.07
CA CYS A 52 13.00 -6.45 0.41
C CYS A 52 12.03 -6.34 -0.78
N ALA A 53 12.08 -5.24 -1.54
CA ALA A 53 11.29 -5.04 -2.75
C ALA A 53 11.61 -6.09 -3.83
N TYR A 54 12.88 -6.40 -4.07
CA TYR A 54 13.28 -7.46 -5.00
C TYR A 54 12.76 -8.84 -4.56
N HIS A 55 12.74 -9.11 -3.25
CA HIS A 55 12.18 -10.37 -2.75
C HIS A 55 10.67 -10.45 -3.00
N CYS A 56 9.96 -9.34 -2.83
CA CYS A 56 8.55 -9.24 -3.18
C CYS A 56 8.31 -9.44 -4.68
N ASP A 57 9.13 -8.82 -5.54
CA ASP A 57 9.01 -8.91 -7.00
C ASP A 57 9.16 -10.36 -7.50
N ALA A 58 9.99 -11.17 -6.84
CA ALA A 58 10.16 -12.60 -7.14
C ALA A 58 8.94 -13.48 -6.79
N LEU A 59 7.94 -12.94 -6.10
CA LEU A 59 6.74 -13.66 -5.69
C LEU A 59 5.50 -13.08 -6.40
N GLU A 60 4.88 -13.88 -7.27
CA GLU A 60 3.70 -13.47 -8.05
C GLU A 60 2.53 -12.99 -7.18
N LEU A 61 2.42 -13.50 -5.95
CA LEU A 61 1.37 -13.14 -5.02
C LEU A 61 1.70 -11.89 -4.19
N CYS A 62 2.91 -11.36 -4.25
CA CYS A 62 3.31 -10.22 -3.45
C CYS A 62 2.92 -8.91 -4.15
N ASN A 63 2.12 -8.09 -3.47
CA ASN A 63 1.66 -6.80 -3.96
C ASN A 63 2.13 -5.62 -3.10
N ALA A 64 2.63 -5.91 -1.90
CA ALA A 64 3.21 -4.92 -1.00
C ALA A 64 4.22 -5.56 -0.06
N TRP A 65 5.12 -4.73 0.44
CA TRP A 65 6.18 -5.15 1.37
C TRP A 65 6.40 -4.10 2.45
N LEU A 66 6.84 -4.55 3.62
CA LEU A 66 7.19 -3.71 4.76
C LEU A 66 8.57 -4.13 5.26
N TYR A 67 9.50 -3.19 5.28
CA TYR A 67 10.87 -3.39 5.75
C TYR A 67 11.10 -2.70 7.10
N SER A 68 11.59 -3.43 8.09
CA SER A 68 12.03 -2.89 9.38
C SER A 68 13.50 -2.47 9.30
N VAL A 69 13.75 -1.17 9.39
CA VAL A 69 15.10 -0.58 9.32
C VAL A 69 15.96 -0.98 10.52
N ALA A 70 15.35 -1.25 11.67
CA ALA A 70 16.08 -1.58 12.90
C ALA A 70 16.59 -3.03 12.91
N GLY A 71 15.87 -3.96 12.26
CA GLY A 71 16.14 -5.40 12.34
C GLY A 71 16.45 -6.07 11.01
N GLY A 72 16.36 -5.36 9.89
CA GLY A 72 16.53 -5.94 8.56
C GLY A 72 15.45 -6.96 8.20
N GLU A 73 14.28 -6.87 8.83
CA GLU A 73 13.16 -7.78 8.59
C GLU A 73 12.31 -7.27 7.43
N CYS A 74 11.92 -8.18 6.56
CA CYS A 74 11.07 -7.97 5.40
C CYS A 74 9.80 -8.80 5.56
N GLN A 75 8.66 -8.11 5.58
CA GLN A 75 7.32 -8.71 5.63
C GLN A 75 6.65 -8.49 4.28
N LEU A 76 6.21 -9.57 3.64
CA LEU A 76 5.62 -9.53 2.30
C LEU A 76 4.11 -9.77 2.37
N TYR A 77 3.32 -9.07 1.57
CA TYR A 77 1.86 -9.12 1.67
C TYR A 77 1.18 -9.30 0.31
N LYS A 78 0.09 -10.08 0.31
CA LYS A 78 -0.77 -10.25 -0.87
C LYS A 78 -1.58 -9.01 -1.23
N GLN A 79 -1.81 -8.14 -0.25
CA GLN A 79 -2.66 -6.96 -0.39
C GLN A 79 -1.88 -5.74 0.07
N LYS A 80 -2.26 -4.58 -0.46
CA LYS A 80 -1.72 -3.28 -0.01
C LYS A 80 -2.14 -3.02 1.44
N ALA A 81 -1.42 -2.14 2.11
CA ALA A 81 -1.80 -1.69 3.45
C ALA A 81 -3.18 -1.01 3.40
N LEU A 82 -4.02 -1.27 4.41
CA LEU A 82 -5.29 -0.59 4.62
C LEU A 82 -5.08 0.90 4.93
N SER A 83 -3.99 1.21 5.61
CA SER A 83 -3.60 2.56 5.97
C SER A 83 -2.08 2.62 6.16
N THR A 84 -1.53 3.82 6.03
CA THR A 84 -0.10 4.09 6.22
C THR A 84 0.08 5.27 7.15
N PHE A 85 1.13 5.25 7.96
CA PHE A 85 1.50 6.36 8.84
C PHE A 85 3.01 6.56 8.89
N LYS A 86 3.45 7.74 9.31
CA LYS A 86 4.88 8.07 9.40
C LYS A 86 5.56 7.31 10.52
N SER A 87 6.68 6.65 10.22
CA SER A 87 7.53 5.97 11.19
C SER A 87 8.94 5.81 10.66
N GLN A 88 9.94 6.34 11.37
CA GLN A 88 11.34 6.22 10.96
C GLN A 88 11.91 4.79 11.08
N LYS A 89 11.12 3.85 11.60
CA LYS A 89 11.53 2.45 11.79
C LYS A 89 11.18 1.57 10.60
N PHE A 90 10.38 2.06 9.66
CA PHE A 90 9.86 1.26 8.56
C PHE A 90 10.01 1.94 7.22
N MET A 91 10.10 1.11 6.19
CA MET A 91 9.89 1.48 4.80
C MET A 91 8.76 0.61 4.25
N TYR A 92 7.86 1.22 3.51
CA TYR A 92 6.72 0.55 2.90
C TYR A 92 6.80 0.69 1.39
N GLY A 93 6.48 -0.37 0.65
CA GLY A 93 6.38 -0.29 -0.80
C GLY A 93 5.23 -1.10 -1.36
N ILE A 94 4.81 -0.69 -2.55
CA ILE A 94 3.74 -1.31 -3.35
C ILE A 94 4.35 -1.75 -4.67
N CYS A 95 3.95 -2.94 -5.13
CA CYS A 95 4.32 -3.41 -6.46
C CYS A 95 3.28 -2.98 -7.50
N GLY A 96 3.75 -2.48 -8.65
CA GLY A 96 2.95 -2.35 -9.85
C GLY A 96 2.43 -3.74 -10.24
N GLY A 97 1.12 -3.97 -10.07
CA GLY A 97 0.59 -5.31 -9.83
C GLY A 97 1.00 -6.39 -10.84
N HIS A 98 1.34 -7.56 -10.31
CA HIS A 98 1.03 -8.82 -10.97
C HIS A 98 -0.49 -8.89 -11.04
N THR A 99 -1.10 -8.54 -12.18
CA THR A 99 -2.57 -8.65 -12.31
C THR A 99 -2.95 -10.07 -11.97
N PRO A 100 -3.66 -10.33 -10.85
CA PRO A 100 -4.26 -11.63 -10.66
C PRO A 100 -5.22 -11.77 -11.82
N LYS A 101 -5.13 -12.87 -12.58
CA LYS A 101 -6.18 -13.25 -13.52
C LYS A 101 -7.41 -13.57 -12.68
N ILE A 102 -8.14 -12.54 -12.27
CA ILE A 102 -9.41 -12.67 -11.58
C ILE A 102 -10.31 -13.40 -12.57
N ALA A 103 -10.64 -14.66 -12.28
CA ALA A 103 -11.77 -15.29 -12.94
C ALA A 103 -12.97 -14.38 -12.66
N SER A 104 -13.49 -13.73 -13.71
CA SER A 104 -14.73 -12.96 -13.66
C SER A 104 -15.86 -13.90 -13.23
N SER A 105 -16.14 -13.95 -11.94
CA SER A 105 -17.43 -14.38 -11.44
C SER A 105 -18.31 -13.15 -11.32
N SER A 106 -19.09 -12.90 -12.36
CA SER A 106 -20.15 -11.89 -12.37
C SER A 106 -21.13 -12.20 -11.23
N ALA A 107 -21.08 -11.43 -10.15
CA ALA A 107 -22.14 -11.40 -9.14
C ALA A 107 -23.18 -10.36 -9.57
N ALA A 108 -24.41 -10.81 -9.82
CA ALA A 108 -25.54 -9.96 -10.19
C ALA A 108 -25.94 -9.02 -9.03
N PRO A 109 -26.47 -7.82 -9.29
CA PRO A 109 -26.97 -6.93 -8.24
C PRO A 109 -28.31 -7.45 -7.70
N VAL A 110 -28.37 -7.83 -6.42
CA VAL A 110 -29.64 -8.01 -5.71
C VAL A 110 -30.12 -6.63 -5.23
N HIS A 111 -31.16 -6.12 -5.90
CA HIS A 111 -31.93 -4.99 -5.40
C HIS A 111 -32.75 -5.46 -4.19
N SER A 112 -32.52 -4.85 -3.03
CA SER A 112 -33.45 -4.91 -1.90
C SER A 112 -33.93 -3.51 -1.57
N ALA A 113 -35.10 -3.16 -2.10
CA ALA A 113 -35.88 -2.01 -1.68
C ALA A 113 -37.00 -2.50 -0.76
N SER A 114 -37.16 -1.89 0.43
CA SER A 114 -38.42 -1.86 1.19
C SER A 114 -38.38 -0.79 2.29
N SER A 115 -39.03 0.33 1.97
CA SER A 115 -39.90 1.24 2.72
C SER A 115 -39.74 1.55 4.23
N SER A 116 -39.85 2.85 4.48
CA SER A 116 -39.83 3.63 5.72
C SER A 116 -41.13 3.61 6.53
N MET A 117 -41.01 3.69 7.87
CA MET A 117 -41.99 4.29 8.80
C MET A 117 -41.23 4.81 10.05
N VAL A 118 -40.99 6.12 10.18
CA VAL A 118 -40.70 6.76 11.48
C VAL A 118 -41.81 7.77 11.71
N SER A 119 -42.57 7.56 12.78
CA SER A 119 -43.71 8.39 13.15
C SER A 119 -43.22 9.63 13.89
N ASN A 120 -43.43 10.82 13.31
CA ASN A 120 -43.26 12.11 13.97
C ASN A 120 -44.38 12.33 14.99
N ALA A 121 -44.03 12.55 16.27
CA ALA A 121 -44.92 13.11 17.27
C ALA A 121 -44.74 14.64 17.34
N PRO A 122 -45.83 15.45 17.37
CA PRO A 122 -45.73 16.91 17.41
C PRO A 122 -45.37 17.43 18.81
N ILE A 123 -44.40 18.35 18.84
CA ILE A 123 -44.05 19.19 20.00
C ILE A 123 -45.15 20.23 20.19
N ALA A 124 -45.85 20.14 21.32
CA ALA A 124 -46.76 21.17 21.81
C ALA A 124 -45.99 22.13 22.72
N THR A 125 -45.94 23.40 22.34
CA THR A 125 -45.57 24.53 23.22
C THR A 125 -46.68 24.79 24.25
N PRO A 126 -46.30 25.18 25.48
CA PRO A 126 -46.87 26.39 26.05
C PRO A 126 -45.84 27.34 26.64
N SER A 127 -46.15 28.63 26.48
CA SER A 127 -45.44 29.78 27.03
C SER A 127 -45.69 29.99 28.53
N ALA A 128 -44.73 30.67 29.16
CA ALA A 128 -44.86 31.72 30.17
C ALA A 128 -44.33 31.44 31.61
N LEU A 129 -43.59 32.45 32.06
CA LEU A 129 -43.54 33.04 33.41
C LEU A 129 -42.55 32.46 34.44
N GLY A 130 -41.60 33.30 34.89
CA GLY A 130 -40.96 33.15 36.21
C GLY A 130 -39.49 33.54 36.25
N ALA A 131 -39.16 34.53 37.05
CA ALA A 131 -37.86 35.19 37.17
C ALA A 131 -36.88 34.50 38.15
N HIS A 132 -35.73 35.17 38.34
CA HIS A 132 -34.79 35.11 39.48
C HIS A 132 -33.52 34.23 39.34
N GLY A 133 -32.37 34.91 39.24
CA GLY A 133 -31.28 34.69 40.19
C GLY A 133 -30.02 33.96 39.70
N ALA A 134 -28.87 34.57 40.04
CA ALA A 134 -27.47 34.14 39.87
C ALA A 134 -27.16 32.75 40.47
N VAL A 135 -26.04 32.07 40.18
CA VAL A 135 -24.68 32.35 40.70
C VAL A 135 -23.66 31.43 40.02
N LEU A 136 -22.43 31.96 39.90
CA LEU A 136 -21.17 31.37 39.45
C LEU A 136 -20.73 30.15 40.28
N ASN A 137 -20.00 29.22 39.66
CA ASN A 137 -18.88 28.53 40.31
C ASN A 137 -17.78 28.25 39.28
#